data_AF-A0A2E0AF27-F1
#
_entry.id   AF-A0A2E0AF27-F1
#
_cell.length_a   1.000
_cell.length_b   1.000
_cell.length_c   1.000
_cell.angle_alpha   90.00
_cell.angle_beta   90.00
_cell.angle_gamma   90.00
#
_symmetry.space_group_name_H-M   'P 1'
#
loop_
_entity.id
_entity.type
_entity.pdbx_description
1 polymer ?
#
loop_
_entity_poly.entity_id
_entity_poly.type
_entity_poly.pdbx_seq_one_letter_code
_entity_poly.pdbx_strand_id
1 'polypeptide(L)' 'MLDLHLGRIGDPATLNVTLNQVPGVVENGLFVNMCDLILIGDEDGTVYEKAKAG' A
#
# COMPACT_ATOMS: atom_id res chain seq x y z
N MET A 1 -1.26 -11.78 -13.40
CA MET A 1 -0.76 -10.83 -12.39
C MET A 1 0.76 -10.92 -12.41
N LEU A 2 1.47 -9.79 -12.32
CA LEU A 2 2.93 -9.73 -12.41
C LEU A 2 3.50 -9.19 -11.09
N ASP A 3 4.54 -9.85 -10.57
CA ASP A 3 5.21 -9.47 -9.33
C ASP A 3 6.53 -8.73 -9.61
N LEU A 4 6.60 -7.48 -9.17
CA LEU A 4 7.79 -6.64 -9.31
C LEU A 4 8.68 -6.77 -8.07
N HIS A 5 9.86 -7.38 -8.24
CA HIS A 5 10.83 -7.60 -7.16
C HIS A 5 11.69 -6.33 -6.92
N LEU A 6 11.07 -5.24 -6.48
CA LEU A 6 11.71 -3.92 -6.37
C LEU A 6 12.64 -3.76 -5.15
N GLY A 7 12.54 -4.64 -4.16
CA GLY A 7 13.25 -4.53 -2.88
C GLY A 7 12.70 -3.42 -1.98
N ARG A 8 12.85 -2.15 -2.39
CA ARG A 8 12.33 -0.98 -1.68
C ARG A 8 11.65 -0.01 -2.64
N ILE A 9 10.47 0.47 -2.26
CA ILE A 9 9.78 1.55 -2.98
C ILE A 9 10.10 2.88 -2.28
N GLY A 10 10.78 3.79 -2.97
CA GLY A 10 11.15 5.09 -2.43
C GLY A 10 9.98 6.08 -2.38
N ASP A 11 9.23 6.17 -3.48
CA ASP A 11 8.05 7.03 -3.61
C ASP A 11 6.86 6.21 -4.16
N PRO A 12 6.02 5.64 -3.28
CA PRO A 12 4.87 4.85 -3.67
C PRO A 12 3.80 5.65 -4.42
N ALA A 13 3.67 6.96 -4.16
CA ALA A 13 2.64 7.78 -4.78
C ALA A 13 2.94 7.99 -6.27
N THR A 14 4.18 8.38 -6.59
CA THR A 14 4.63 8.54 -7.97
C THR A 14 4.62 7.21 -8.72
N LEU A 15 5.05 6.12 -8.07
CA LEU A 15 5.04 4.79 -8.68
C LEU A 15 3.63 4.32 -9.03
N ASN A 16 2.66 4.51 -8.12
CA ASN A 16 1.25 4.18 -8.35
C ASN A 16 0.70 4.89 -9.60
N VAL A 17 0.90 6.20 -9.69
CA VAL A 17 0.45 6.98 -10.86
C VAL A 17 1.14 6.46 -12.13
N THR A 18 2.45 6.24 -12.09
CA THR A 18 3.24 5.83 -13.25
C THR A 18 2.80 4.46 -13.78
N LEU A 19 2.62 3.47 -12.90
CA LEU A 19 2.17 2.13 -13.30
C LEU A 19 0.80 2.16 -13.97
N ASN A 20 -0.13 2.96 -13.43
CA ASN A 20 -1.47 3.08 -13.98
C ASN A 20 -1.52 3.82 -15.34
N GLN A 21 -0.44 4.49 -15.76
CA GLN A 21 -0.33 5.10 -17.09
C GLN A 21 0.26 4.14 -18.16
N VAL A 22 0.74 2.96 -17.78
CA VAL A 22 1.31 2.00 -18.73
C VAL A 22 0.19 1.26 -19.46
N PRO A 23 0.13 1.30 -20.81
CA PRO A 23 -0.89 0.57 -21.56
C PRO A 23 -0.86 -0.93 -21.25
N GLY A 24 -2.03 -1.51 -20.99
CA GLY A 24 -2.18 -2.91 -20.60
C GLY A 24 -2.05 -3.18 -19.10
N VAL A 25 -1.60 -2.20 -18.30
CA VAL A 25 -1.77 -2.25 -16.84
C VAL A 25 -3.19 -1.83 -16.51
N VAL A 26 -3.94 -2.75 -15.90
CA VAL A 26 -5.33 -2.50 -15.47
C VAL A 26 -5.34 -1.80 -14.11
N GLU A 27 -4.55 -2.33 -13.17
CA GLU A 27 -4.42 -1.82 -11.81
C GLU A 27 -3.12 -2.34 -11.19
N ASN A 28 -2.67 -1.74 -10.09
CA ASN A 28 -1.52 -2.21 -9.31
C ASN A 28 -1.87 -2.33 -7.82
N GLY A 29 -1.02 -3.02 -7.06
CA GLY A 29 -1.28 -3.34 -5.64
C GLY A 29 -0.93 -2.24 -4.64
N LEU A 30 -0.76 -0.97 -5.04
CA LEU A 30 -0.40 0.12 -4.13
C LEU A 30 -1.64 0.85 -3.58
N PHE A 31 -1.88 0.68 -2.28
CA PHE A 31 -3.03 1.26 -1.57
C PHE A 31 -2.70 2.65 -0.97
N VAL A 32 -2.27 3.60 -1.80
CA VAL A 32 -1.77 4.91 -1.35
C VAL A 32 -2.92 5.80 -0.84
N ASN A 33 -2.79 6.33 0.38
CA ASN A 33 -3.74 7.27 1.01
C ASN A 33 -5.18 6.76 1.21
N MET A 34 -5.41 5.45 1.10
CA MET A 34 -6.76 4.87 1.21
C MET A 34 -7.10 4.35 2.61
N CYS A 35 -6.10 4.05 3.43
CA CYS A 35 -6.32 3.48 4.76
C CYS A 35 -6.56 4.60 5.80
N ASP A 36 -7.69 4.53 6.50
CA ASP A 36 -8.04 5.47 7.58
C ASP A 36 -7.78 4.89 8.99
N LEU A 37 -7.69 3.56 9.13
CA LEU A 37 -7.46 2.87 10.41
C LEU A 37 -6.60 1.61 10.21
N ILE A 38 -5.60 1.44 11.05
CA ILE A 38 -4.75 0.24 11.13
C ILE A 38 -5.04 -0.47 12.45
N LEU A 39 -5.35 -1.76 12.39
CA LEU A 39 -5.42 -2.67 13.53
C LEU A 39 -4.33 -3.73 13.40
N ILE A 40 -3.48 -3.87 14.42
CA ILE A 40 -2.39 -4.84 14.46
C ILE A 40 -2.62 -5.79 15.63
N GLY A 41 -2.87 -7.07 15.33
CA GLY A 41 -2.95 -8.11 16.36
C GLY A 41 -1.57 -8.68 16.68
N ASP A 42 -1.30 -8.87 17.97
CA ASP A 42 -0.10 -9.52 18.49
C ASP A 42 -0.40 -10.96 18.93
N GLU A 43 0.64 -11.80 19.08
CA GLU A 43 0.49 -13.22 19.43
C GLU A 43 -0.12 -13.45 20.82
N ASP A 44 0.02 -12.47 21.72
CA ASP A 44 -0.55 -12.50 23.07
C ASP A 44 -2.04 -12.09 23.13
N GLY A 45 -2.62 -11.72 21.98
CA GLY A 45 -4.01 -11.27 21.86
C GLY A 45 -4.21 -9.76 22.00
N THR A 46 -3.14 -8.97 22.19
CA THR A 46 -3.20 -7.51 22.19
C THR A 46 -3.53 -6.98 20.79
N VAL A 47 -4.30 -5.88 20.73
CA VAL A 47 -4.60 -5.17 19.49
C VAL A 47 -4.11 -3.73 19.59
N TYR A 48 -3.25 -3.31 18.65
CA TYR A 48 -2.81 -1.94 18.50
C TYR A 48 -3.64 -1.24 17.42
N GLU A 49 -4.14 -0.05 17.75
CA GLU A 49 -4.93 0.78 16.84
C GLU A 49 -4.14 2.04 16.44
N LYS A 50 -4.18 2.38 15.16
CA LYS A 50 -3.67 3.67 14.65
C LYS A 50 -4.62 4.24 13.60
N ALA A 51 -5.27 5.34 13.94
CA ALA A 51 -6.07 6.12 12.99
C ALA A 51 -5.20 7.08 12.18
N LYS A 52 -5.67 7.40 10.97
CA LYS A 52 -5.10 8.46 10.13
C LYS A 52 -5.20 9.80 10.85
N ALA A 53 -4.14 10.60 10.76
CA ALA A 53 -4.18 11.98 11.22
C ALA A 53 -5.09 12.79 10.30
N GLY A 54 -6.04 13.53 10.89
CA GLY A 54 -6.93 14.45 10.18
C GLY A 54 -6.20 15.68 9.65
#